data_AF-A0A841RM97-F1
#
_entry.id   AF-A0A841RM97-F1
#
_cell.length_a   1.000
_cell.length_b   1.000
_cell.length_c   1.000
_cell.angle_alpha   90.00
_cell.angle_beta   90.00
_cell.angle_gamma   90.00
#
_symmetry.space_group_name_H-M   'P 1'
#
loop_
_entity.id
_entity.type
_entity.pdbx_description
1 polymer ?
#
loop_
_entity_poly.entity_id
_entity_poly.type
_entity_poly.pdbx_seq_one_letter_code
_entity_poly.pdbx_strand_id
1 'polypeptide(L)'
;MLAIKRFCMFITAILFLTACSDNDATYSVKSTSPSEGENKEGVLSYKEFENLFEKLSDEVEIEGYIYKDSSDGEDAIRIDEDLSFGKRKWLTKDGESLTEPTQEMFFYENEESTRLLTITLAYTENFIGNDMLFYNISSEHDINDELSNNEIIALSYKNIVINIMQTTSTDIEMEDTQKAAESIIKYLEAY
;
A
#
# COMPACT_ATOMS: atom_id res chain seq x y z
N MET A 1 -71.61 15.40 47.47
CA MET A 1 -72.57 14.32 47.79
C MET A 1 -72.16 13.09 46.99
N LEU A 2 -71.43 12.16 47.63
CA LEU A 2 -71.73 10.71 47.73
C LEU A 2 -72.26 10.04 46.44
N ALA A 3 -71.83 8.86 45.98
CA ALA A 3 -70.87 7.86 46.44
C ALA A 3 -70.80 6.72 45.38
N ILE A 4 -69.59 6.18 45.16
CA ILE A 4 -69.18 4.76 45.22
C ILE A 4 -70.10 3.68 44.58
N LYS A 5 -69.54 2.96 43.57
CA LYS A 5 -69.55 1.48 43.31
C LYS A 5 -69.25 1.26 41.82
N ARG A 6 -68.25 0.49 41.34
CA ARG A 6 -67.86 -0.93 41.59
C ARG A 6 -66.36 -1.08 41.22
N PHE A 7 -65.44 -1.53 42.08
CA PHE A 7 -65.03 -2.92 42.42
C PHE A 7 -64.56 -3.74 41.19
N CYS A 8 -63.25 -3.78 40.88
CA CYS A 8 -62.18 -4.70 41.36
C CYS A 8 -62.20 -6.14 40.77
N MET A 9 -61.24 -6.43 39.89
CA MET A 9 -60.59 -7.75 39.67
C MET A 9 -59.28 -7.48 38.88
N PHE A 10 -58.13 -7.23 39.52
CA PHE A 10 -57.07 -8.19 39.87
C PHE A 10 -56.80 -9.29 38.82
N ILE A 11 -55.63 -9.22 38.17
CA ILE A 11 -54.57 -10.25 38.04
C ILE A 11 -53.56 -9.74 36.98
N THR A 12 -52.45 -9.11 37.37
CA THR A 12 -51.07 -9.65 37.42
C THR A 12 -50.59 -10.43 36.18
N ALA A 13 -49.68 -9.80 35.43
CA ALA A 13 -48.54 -10.48 34.83
C ALA A 13 -47.38 -9.49 34.65
N ILE A 14 -46.52 -9.46 35.66
CA ILE A 14 -45.17 -8.89 35.61
C ILE A 14 -44.33 -9.86 34.79
N LEU A 15 -43.73 -9.42 33.69
CA LEU A 15 -42.57 -10.09 33.11
C LEU A 15 -41.39 -9.12 33.16
N PHE A 16 -40.44 -9.53 34.00
CA PHE A 16 -39.12 -8.94 34.20
C PHE A 16 -38.34 -8.88 32.89
N LEU A 17 -37.81 -7.70 32.56
CA LEU A 17 -36.53 -7.57 31.89
C LEU A 17 -35.68 -6.57 32.68
N THR A 18 -34.91 -7.10 33.61
CA THR A 18 -33.71 -6.47 34.15
C THR A 18 -32.52 -6.86 33.27
N ALA A 19 -31.82 -5.89 32.68
CA ALA A 19 -30.41 -5.94 32.26
C ALA A 19 -30.10 -4.62 31.53
N CYS A 20 -29.02 -3.86 31.77
CA CYS A 20 -27.99 -3.87 32.78
C CYS A 20 -27.53 -2.41 32.94
N SER A 21 -27.09 -2.11 34.15
CA SER A 21 -26.42 -0.88 34.59
C SER A 21 -25.16 -0.56 33.78
N ASP A 22 -24.84 0.72 33.73
CA ASP A 22 -23.64 1.34 33.19
C ASP A 22 -22.36 0.53 33.40
N ASN A 23 -21.58 0.39 32.33
CA ASN A 23 -20.15 0.24 32.40
C ASN A 23 -19.54 1.23 31.39
N ASP A 24 -19.07 2.35 31.91
CA ASP A 24 -18.05 3.18 31.28
C ASP A 24 -16.84 2.28 30.98
N ALA A 25 -16.77 1.78 29.75
CA ALA A 25 -15.56 1.17 29.22
C ALA A 25 -14.62 2.31 28.81
N THR A 26 -13.86 2.82 29.78
CA THR A 26 -12.58 3.47 29.49
C THR A 26 -11.73 2.48 28.71
N TYR A 27 -11.69 2.65 27.39
CA TYR A 27 -10.69 2.01 26.54
C TYR A 27 -9.35 2.64 26.88
N SER A 28 -8.63 2.06 27.84
CA SER A 28 -7.19 2.27 27.91
C SER A 28 -6.60 1.62 26.67
N VAL A 29 -6.35 2.43 25.65
CA VAL A 29 -5.42 2.07 24.58
C VAL A 29 -4.09 1.86 25.28
N LYS A 30 -3.79 0.60 25.58
CA LYS A 30 -2.46 0.17 25.94
C LYS A 30 -1.63 0.48 24.70
N SER A 31 -0.97 1.62 24.71
CA SER A 31 0.04 1.96 23.71
C SER A 31 1.18 0.98 23.94
N THR A 32 1.04 -0.20 23.35
CA THR A 32 2.15 -1.12 23.16
C THR A 32 2.99 -0.45 22.10
N SER A 33 3.98 0.32 22.54
CA SER A 33 5.14 0.65 21.71
C SER A 33 5.58 -0.65 21.06
N PRO A 34 5.69 -0.75 19.72
CA PRO A 34 6.24 -1.94 19.11
C PRO A 34 7.63 -2.13 19.70
N SER A 35 7.85 -3.28 20.34
CA SER A 35 9.19 -3.68 20.72
C SER A 35 9.98 -3.83 19.42
N GLU A 36 10.99 -2.99 19.23
CA GLU A 36 12.05 -3.25 18.27
C GLU A 36 12.59 -4.66 18.54
N GLY A 37 12.35 -5.60 17.62
CA GLY A 37 13.02 -6.90 17.64
C GLY A 37 12.17 -8.15 17.46
N GLU A 38 10.84 -8.07 17.29
CA GLU A 38 10.11 -9.24 16.78
C GLU A 38 10.22 -9.27 15.25
N ASN A 39 11.14 -10.09 14.75
CA ASN A 39 11.22 -10.46 13.35
C ASN A 39 9.91 -11.19 13.00
N LYS A 40 8.90 -10.43 12.55
CA LYS A 40 7.64 -10.99 12.04
C LYS A 40 8.04 -11.85 10.84
N GLU A 41 7.90 -13.16 10.98
CA GLU A 41 8.28 -14.13 9.96
C GLU A 41 7.74 -13.68 8.59
N GLY A 42 8.64 -13.47 7.63
CA GLY A 42 8.30 -13.02 6.27
C GLY A 42 8.30 -11.51 6.02
N VAL A 43 8.57 -10.65 7.01
CA VAL A 43 8.73 -9.19 6.80
C VAL A 43 10.21 -8.85 6.59
N LEU A 44 10.54 -8.13 5.53
CA LEU A 44 11.87 -7.58 5.33
C LEU A 44 12.12 -6.44 6.32
N SER A 45 13.27 -6.45 6.97
CA SER A 45 13.80 -5.28 7.66
C SER A 45 14.08 -4.16 6.66
N TYR A 46 14.17 -2.94 7.17
CA TYR A 46 14.54 -1.78 6.34
C TYR A 46 15.89 -1.99 5.64
N LYS A 47 16.88 -2.59 6.32
CA LYS A 47 18.18 -2.85 5.69
C LYS A 47 18.12 -3.89 4.58
N GLU A 48 17.25 -4.90 4.71
CA GLU A 48 17.00 -5.87 3.66
C GLU A 48 16.24 -5.27 2.47
N PHE A 49 15.41 -4.25 2.71
CA PHE A 49 14.77 -3.45 1.66
C PHE A 49 15.80 -2.62 0.89
N GLU A 50 16.69 -1.88 1.56
CA GLU A 50 17.76 -1.12 0.90
C GLU A 50 18.63 -2.05 0.03
N ASN A 51 19.05 -3.18 0.59
CA ASN A 51 19.86 -4.16 -0.14
C ASN A 51 19.09 -4.83 -1.29
N LEU A 52 17.77 -4.98 -1.17
CA LEU A 52 16.94 -5.46 -2.29
C LEU A 52 16.88 -4.42 -3.40
N PHE A 53 16.69 -3.15 -3.05
CA PHE A 53 16.64 -2.05 -4.01
C PHE A 53 17.96 -1.94 -4.81
N GLU A 54 19.09 -1.83 -4.11
CA GLU A 54 20.43 -1.74 -4.71
C GLU A 54 20.70 -2.89 -5.70
N LYS A 55 20.31 -4.11 -5.33
CA LYS A 55 20.49 -5.26 -6.21
C LYS A 55 19.51 -5.31 -7.37
N LEU A 56 18.26 -4.89 -7.18
CA LEU A 56 17.30 -4.83 -8.27
C LEU A 56 17.75 -3.83 -9.34
N SER A 57 18.27 -2.65 -8.95
CA SER A 57 18.85 -1.68 -9.91
C SER A 57 20.00 -2.27 -10.70
N ASP A 58 20.86 -3.05 -10.05
CA ASP A 58 22.09 -3.56 -10.66
C ASP A 58 21.88 -4.83 -11.49
N GLU A 59 20.93 -5.69 -11.10
CA GLU A 59 20.85 -7.07 -11.60
C GLU A 59 19.61 -7.33 -12.48
N VAL A 60 18.55 -6.50 -12.41
CA VAL A 60 17.34 -6.72 -13.22
C VAL A 60 17.48 -6.15 -14.61
N GLU A 61 17.49 -7.06 -15.58
CA GLU A 61 17.39 -6.75 -17.00
C GLU A 61 15.93 -6.88 -17.47
N ILE A 62 15.47 -5.89 -18.24
CA ILE A 62 14.16 -5.88 -18.88
C ILE A 62 14.40 -5.88 -20.39
N GLU A 63 13.91 -6.91 -21.07
CA GLU A 63 14.12 -7.07 -22.51
C GLU A 63 13.58 -5.85 -23.28
N GLY A 64 14.41 -5.27 -24.16
CA GLY A 64 14.05 -4.11 -24.97
C GLY A 64 14.11 -2.76 -24.25
N TYR A 65 14.57 -2.74 -22.99
CA TYR A 65 14.67 -1.56 -22.14
C TYR A 65 16.10 -1.35 -21.63
N ILE A 66 16.49 -0.09 -21.50
CA ILE A 66 17.79 0.36 -21.03
C ILE A 66 17.58 1.11 -19.73
N TYR A 67 18.23 0.64 -18.65
CA TYR A 67 18.27 1.34 -17.37
C TYR A 67 18.85 2.74 -17.54
N LYS A 68 18.21 3.75 -16.93
CA LYS A 68 18.62 5.15 -17.02
C LYS A 68 19.07 5.72 -15.70
N ASP A 69 18.26 5.52 -14.65
CA ASP A 69 18.49 6.16 -13.36
C ASP A 69 17.68 5.46 -12.25
N SER A 70 18.03 5.78 -11.00
CA SER A 70 17.29 5.41 -9.79
C SER A 70 17.16 6.60 -8.85
N SER A 71 16.28 6.48 -7.85
CA SER A 71 16.22 7.44 -6.73
C SER A 71 17.23 7.15 -5.62
N ASP A 72 18.25 6.30 -5.86
CA ASP A 72 19.27 5.95 -4.86
C ASP A 72 19.85 7.20 -4.16
N GLY A 73 19.54 7.37 -2.88
CA GLY A 73 20.02 8.51 -2.10
C GLY A 73 19.31 8.73 -0.77
N GLU A 74 19.72 9.78 -0.04
CA GLU A 74 19.08 10.19 1.23
C GLU A 74 17.86 11.11 1.00
N ASP A 75 17.30 11.14 -0.21
CA ASP A 75 16.26 12.08 -0.59
C ASP A 75 14.87 11.58 -0.17
N ALA A 76 14.40 12.06 0.98
CA ALA A 76 13.04 11.78 1.45
C ALA A 76 11.98 12.62 0.72
N ILE A 77 10.92 11.97 0.24
CA ILE A 77 9.77 12.62 -0.38
C ILE A 77 8.89 13.25 0.71
N ARG A 78 8.69 14.58 0.64
CA ARG A 78 7.70 15.28 1.46
C ARG A 78 6.30 15.04 0.93
N ILE A 79 5.35 14.79 1.82
CA ILE A 79 3.93 14.73 1.49
C ILE A 79 3.11 15.69 2.35
N ASP A 80 1.92 16.03 1.86
CA ASP A 80 0.91 16.66 2.70
C ASP A 80 0.44 15.65 3.75
N GLU A 81 0.39 16.08 5.00
CA GLU A 81 0.04 15.23 6.14
C GLU A 81 -1.38 14.67 6.01
N ASP A 82 -2.27 15.44 5.39
CA ASP A 82 -3.66 15.04 5.13
C ASP A 82 -3.76 13.85 4.16
N LEU A 83 -2.78 13.67 3.27
CA LEU A 83 -2.69 12.51 2.37
C LEU A 83 -2.21 11.24 3.08
N SER A 84 -1.85 11.35 4.36
CA SER A 84 -1.42 10.22 5.20
C SER A 84 -2.37 9.95 6.37
N PHE A 85 -3.60 10.45 6.32
CA PHE A 85 -4.54 10.38 7.45
C PHE A 85 -4.00 11.09 8.71
N GLY A 86 -3.21 12.15 8.55
CA GLY A 86 -2.61 12.89 9.66
C GLY A 86 -1.49 12.13 10.37
N LYS A 87 -0.73 11.26 9.66
CA LYS A 87 0.24 10.34 10.28
C LYS A 87 1.70 10.66 10.00
N ARG A 88 2.03 11.25 8.85
CA ARG A 88 3.41 11.52 8.44
C ARG A 88 3.49 12.68 7.47
N LYS A 89 4.64 13.36 7.47
CA LYS A 89 4.97 14.46 6.55
C LYS A 89 6.02 14.07 5.52
N TRP A 90 6.68 12.94 5.74
CA TRP A 90 7.71 12.39 4.88
C TRP A 90 7.40 10.92 4.60
N LEU A 91 7.74 10.45 3.39
CA LEU A 91 7.75 9.03 3.06
C LEU A 91 9.01 8.37 3.60
N THR A 92 9.18 8.43 4.92
CA THR A 92 10.25 7.78 5.67
C THR A 92 9.66 6.83 6.70
N LYS A 93 10.51 6.00 7.31
CA LYS A 93 10.08 4.96 8.26
C LYS A 93 9.34 5.55 9.45
N ASP A 94 9.87 6.62 10.04
CA ASP A 94 9.23 7.34 11.16
C ASP A 94 8.21 8.39 10.71
N GLY A 95 8.25 8.80 9.44
CA GLY A 95 7.34 9.78 8.86
C GLY A 95 7.66 11.24 9.20
N GLU A 96 8.74 11.49 9.91
CA GLU A 96 9.12 12.81 10.46
C GLU A 96 10.56 13.22 10.08
N SER A 97 11.47 12.25 9.95
CA SER A 97 12.86 12.46 9.55
C SER A 97 13.04 12.49 8.04
N LEU A 98 14.22 12.97 7.60
CA LEU A 98 14.66 12.96 6.20
C LEU A 98 15.45 11.70 5.82
N THR A 99 15.64 10.79 6.77
CA THR A 99 16.45 9.57 6.59
C THR A 99 15.53 8.36 6.47
N GLU A 100 16.07 7.26 5.94
CA GLU A 100 15.33 6.01 5.76
C GLU A 100 14.08 6.17 4.87
N PRO A 101 14.24 6.60 3.60
CA PRO A 101 13.15 6.69 2.64
C PRO A 101 12.45 5.34 2.48
N THR A 102 11.12 5.37 2.44
CA THR A 102 10.26 4.18 2.30
C THR A 102 9.73 4.01 0.89
N GLN A 103 10.21 4.81 -0.05
CA GLN A 103 9.85 4.72 -1.45
C GLN A 103 11.09 4.95 -2.30
N GLU A 104 11.32 4.04 -3.23
CA GLU A 104 12.43 4.11 -4.16
C GLU A 104 11.97 3.76 -5.58
N MET A 105 12.67 4.25 -6.61
CA MET A 105 12.25 4.17 -8.00
C MET A 105 13.41 3.84 -8.94
N PHE A 106 13.12 3.07 -9.98
CA PHE A 106 13.99 2.84 -11.14
C PHE A 106 13.31 3.35 -12.42
N PHE A 107 14.12 3.84 -13.35
CA PHE A 107 13.67 4.34 -14.64
C PHE A 107 14.36 3.61 -15.79
N TYR A 108 13.55 3.09 -16.72
CA TYR A 108 14.03 2.42 -17.93
C TYR A 108 13.35 3.01 -19.16
N GLU A 109 14.10 3.24 -20.23
CA GLU A 109 13.51 3.62 -21.52
C GLU A 109 13.72 2.52 -22.55
N ASN A 110 12.79 2.37 -23.49
CA ASN A 110 13.05 1.55 -24.66
C ASN A 110 14.15 2.17 -25.54
N GLU A 111 14.70 1.40 -26.48
CA GLU A 111 15.79 1.86 -27.36
C GLU A 111 15.49 3.17 -28.11
N GLU A 112 14.21 3.40 -28.44
CA GLU A 112 13.76 4.58 -29.18
C GLU A 112 13.42 5.78 -28.27
N SER A 113 13.47 5.62 -26.94
CA SER A 113 13.03 6.61 -25.94
C SER A 113 11.61 7.13 -26.16
N THR A 114 10.72 6.28 -26.67
CA THR A 114 9.29 6.56 -26.89
C THR A 114 8.42 6.06 -25.73
N ARG A 115 8.96 5.16 -24.91
CA ARG A 115 8.30 4.48 -23.79
C ARG A 115 9.22 4.50 -22.56
N LEU A 116 8.65 4.87 -21.42
CA LEU A 116 9.29 4.89 -20.10
C LEU A 116 8.61 3.87 -19.19
N LEU A 117 9.40 2.95 -18.63
CA LEU A 117 9.00 2.16 -17.48
C LEU A 117 9.52 2.83 -16.22
N THR A 118 8.61 3.07 -15.27
CA THR A 118 8.91 3.50 -13.91
C THR A 118 8.53 2.38 -12.96
N ILE A 119 9.52 1.85 -12.24
CA ILE A 119 9.31 0.80 -11.25
C ILE A 119 9.50 1.44 -9.88
N THR A 120 8.47 1.44 -9.05
CA THR A 120 8.50 1.99 -7.69
C THR A 120 8.38 0.87 -6.67
N LEU A 121 9.27 0.87 -5.68
CA LEU A 121 9.18 0.01 -4.50
C LEU A 121 8.78 0.86 -3.30
N ALA A 122 7.76 0.45 -2.56
CA ALA A 122 7.31 1.10 -1.35
C ALA A 122 7.36 0.14 -0.14
N TYR A 123 8.19 0.47 0.84
CA TYR A 123 8.40 -0.28 2.07
C TYR A 123 7.30 0.00 3.11
N THR A 124 6.84 -1.05 3.78
CA THR A 124 5.94 -0.93 4.94
C THR A 124 6.42 -1.79 6.10
N GLU A 125 5.99 -1.50 7.33
CA GLU A 125 6.33 -2.33 8.50
C GLU A 125 5.44 -3.58 8.64
N ASN A 126 4.49 -3.76 7.73
CA ASN A 126 3.47 -4.80 7.81
C ASN A 126 3.62 -5.78 6.65
N PHE A 127 3.52 -7.07 6.96
CA PHE A 127 3.40 -8.08 5.91
C PHE A 127 2.12 -7.85 5.10
N ILE A 128 2.26 -7.76 3.79
CA ILE A 128 1.18 -7.59 2.82
C ILE A 128 0.89 -8.94 2.15
N GLY A 129 1.94 -9.64 1.72
CA GLY A 129 1.85 -10.91 1.01
C GLY A 129 2.64 -10.91 -0.31
N ASN A 130 2.58 -12.02 -1.03
CA ASN A 130 3.12 -12.16 -2.38
C ASN A 130 1.95 -12.33 -3.35
N ASP A 131 1.51 -11.26 -4.00
CA ASP A 131 0.31 -11.29 -4.85
C ASP A 131 0.31 -10.13 -5.86
N MET A 132 -0.51 -10.24 -6.91
CA MET A 132 -0.84 -9.10 -7.77
C MET A 132 -1.95 -8.30 -7.11
N LEU A 133 -1.70 -7.02 -6.82
CA LEU A 133 -2.64 -6.15 -6.12
C LEU A 133 -3.64 -5.51 -7.08
N PHE A 134 -3.16 -5.01 -8.21
CA PHE A 134 -4.02 -4.45 -9.25
C PHE A 134 -3.34 -4.42 -10.61
N TYR A 135 -4.16 -4.34 -11.65
CA TYR A 135 -3.74 -4.13 -13.03
C TYR A 135 -4.72 -3.13 -13.66
N ASN A 136 -4.21 -1.97 -14.04
CA ASN A 136 -4.97 -0.91 -14.70
C ASN A 136 -4.49 -0.73 -16.14
N ILE A 137 -5.42 -0.90 -17.08
CA ILE A 137 -5.21 -0.70 -18.51
C ILE A 137 -6.17 0.39 -18.96
N SER A 138 -5.65 1.59 -19.21
CA SER A 138 -6.51 2.74 -19.53
C SER A 138 -6.92 2.78 -21.01
N SER A 139 -6.15 2.16 -21.91
CA SER A 139 -6.41 2.09 -23.36
C SER A 139 -7.62 1.24 -23.76
N GLU A 140 -8.12 0.36 -22.88
CA GLU A 140 -9.30 -0.46 -23.17
C GLU A 140 -10.63 0.26 -22.89
N HIS A 141 -10.57 1.50 -22.44
CA HIS A 141 -11.74 2.30 -22.09
C HIS A 141 -12.00 3.40 -23.13
N ASP A 142 -13.28 3.73 -23.36
CA ASP A 142 -13.70 4.87 -24.20
C ASP A 142 -13.45 6.18 -23.44
N ILE A 143 -12.18 6.57 -23.35
CA ILE A 143 -11.68 7.78 -22.68
C ILE A 143 -10.81 8.58 -23.66
N ASN A 144 -10.29 9.73 -23.21
CA ASN A 144 -9.43 10.55 -24.07
C ASN A 144 -8.10 9.84 -24.36
N ASP A 145 -7.86 9.52 -25.63
CA ASP A 145 -6.65 8.85 -26.13
C ASP A 145 -5.34 9.56 -25.72
N GLU A 146 -5.34 10.89 -25.62
CA GLU A 146 -4.17 11.65 -25.17
C GLU A 146 -3.84 11.44 -23.68
N LEU A 147 -4.81 10.95 -22.90
CA LEU A 147 -4.70 10.70 -21.45
C LEU A 147 -4.62 9.20 -21.12
N SER A 148 -4.87 8.31 -22.08
CA SER A 148 -4.90 6.86 -21.89
C SER A 148 -3.57 6.17 -22.18
N ASN A 149 -2.49 6.93 -22.35
CA ASN A 149 -1.17 6.39 -22.71
C ASN A 149 -0.34 5.98 -21.48
N ASN A 150 -1.02 5.36 -20.52
CA ASN A 150 -0.41 4.73 -19.36
C ASN A 150 -1.05 3.38 -19.00
N GLU A 151 -0.21 2.49 -18.49
CA GLU A 151 -0.58 1.19 -17.97
C GLU A 151 0.15 0.98 -16.65
N ILE A 152 -0.52 0.33 -15.70
CA ILE A 152 0.02 0.13 -14.35
C ILE A 152 -0.27 -1.28 -13.86
N ILE A 153 0.79 -2.01 -13.48
CA ILE A 153 0.71 -3.25 -12.71
C ILE A 153 1.24 -2.95 -11.31
N ALA A 154 0.51 -3.33 -10.26
CA ALA A 154 1.10 -3.41 -8.93
C ALA A 154 0.97 -4.79 -8.32
N LEU A 155 2.02 -5.16 -7.62
CA LEU A 155 2.16 -6.42 -6.90
C LEU A 155 2.73 -6.16 -5.52
N SER A 156 2.55 -7.10 -4.60
CA SER A 156 3.22 -7.10 -3.31
C SER A 156 4.22 -8.23 -3.25
N TYR A 157 5.32 -7.98 -2.54
CA TYR A 157 6.27 -9.01 -2.12
C TYR A 157 6.60 -8.76 -0.66
N LYS A 158 6.25 -9.71 0.21
CA LYS A 158 6.38 -9.58 1.66
C LYS A 158 5.69 -8.31 2.16
N ASN A 159 6.45 -7.31 2.58
CA ASN A 159 5.98 -6.01 3.09
C ASN A 159 6.25 -4.84 2.13
N ILE A 160 6.61 -5.14 0.88
CA ILE A 160 6.89 -4.17 -0.18
C ILE A 160 5.73 -4.17 -1.16
N VAL A 161 5.28 -2.97 -1.55
CA VAL A 161 4.43 -2.77 -2.74
C VAL A 161 5.32 -2.38 -3.90
N ILE A 162 5.17 -3.06 -5.01
CA ILE A 162 5.91 -2.81 -6.25
C ILE A 162 4.91 -2.32 -7.27
N ASN A 163 5.17 -1.15 -7.84
CA ASN A 163 4.36 -0.55 -8.89
C ASN A 163 5.20 -0.45 -10.16
N ILE A 164 4.68 -0.92 -11.28
CA ILE A 164 5.31 -0.91 -12.59
C ILE A 164 4.39 -0.12 -13.51
N MET A 165 4.83 1.07 -13.87
CA MET A 165 4.08 1.96 -14.73
C MET A 165 4.79 2.13 -16.07
N GLN A 166 4.04 1.96 -17.15
CA GLN A 166 4.46 2.41 -18.47
C GLN A 166 3.83 3.77 -18.76
N THR A 167 4.64 4.69 -19.29
CA THR A 167 4.16 5.92 -19.93
C THR A 167 4.71 5.96 -21.35
N THR A 168 3.86 6.30 -22.31
CA THR A 168 4.22 6.30 -23.73
C THR A 168 3.68 7.56 -24.42
N SER A 169 4.38 7.99 -25.47
CA SER A 169 3.90 9.05 -26.37
C SER A 169 3.04 8.52 -27.53
N THR A 170 2.98 7.20 -27.65
CA THR A 170 2.25 6.45 -28.69
C THR A 170 1.32 5.44 -28.02
N ASP A 171 0.92 4.39 -28.75
CA ASP A 171 0.12 3.31 -28.20
C ASP A 171 0.84 2.55 -27.07
N ILE A 172 0.06 2.00 -26.14
CA ILE A 172 0.54 1.11 -25.06
C ILE A 172 0.85 -0.27 -25.64
N GLU A 173 1.98 -0.82 -25.21
CA GLU A 173 2.38 -2.18 -25.50
C GLU A 173 2.32 -3.00 -24.21
N MET A 174 1.18 -3.63 -23.92
CA MET A 174 0.93 -4.32 -22.65
C MET A 174 1.98 -5.38 -22.28
N GLU A 175 2.64 -5.93 -23.30
CA GLU A 175 3.73 -6.89 -23.12
C GLU A 175 4.93 -6.29 -22.37
N ASP A 176 5.15 -4.97 -22.46
CA ASP A 176 6.27 -4.29 -21.80
C ASP A 176 6.14 -4.35 -20.27
N THR A 177 4.99 -3.94 -19.72
CA THR A 177 4.77 -3.97 -18.27
C THR A 177 4.71 -5.40 -17.74
N GLN A 178 4.14 -6.33 -18.51
CA GLN A 178 4.10 -7.76 -18.18
C GLN A 178 5.51 -8.35 -18.09
N LYS A 179 6.37 -8.11 -19.09
CA LYS A 179 7.76 -8.56 -19.08
C LYS A 179 8.56 -7.96 -17.93
N ALA A 180 8.36 -6.67 -17.66
CA ALA A 180 8.99 -6.03 -16.50
C ALA A 180 8.55 -6.69 -15.19
N ALA A 181 7.26 -6.98 -15.03
CA ALA A 181 6.72 -7.67 -13.86
C ALA A 181 7.30 -9.08 -13.73
N GLU A 182 7.36 -9.84 -14.83
CA GLU A 182 7.94 -11.19 -14.85
C GLU A 182 9.43 -11.18 -14.48
N SER A 183 10.22 -10.25 -15.02
CA SER A 183 11.63 -10.08 -14.67
C SER A 183 11.82 -9.80 -13.17
N ILE A 184 11.01 -8.89 -12.61
CA ILE A 184 11.05 -8.56 -11.18
C ILE A 184 10.62 -9.74 -10.33
N ILE A 185 9.51 -10.40 -10.65
CA ILE A 185 9.03 -11.58 -9.90
C ILE A 185 10.08 -12.68 -9.90
N LYS A 186 10.67 -12.98 -11.06
CA LYS A 186 11.72 -13.99 -11.18
C LYS A 186 12.93 -13.67 -10.30
N TYR A 187 13.29 -12.39 -10.20
CA TYR A 187 14.34 -11.94 -9.29
C TYR A 187 13.96 -12.19 -7.82
N LEU A 188 12.75 -11.76 -7.42
CA LEU A 188 12.26 -11.83 -6.06
C LEU A 188 12.04 -13.26 -5.54
N GLU A 189 11.68 -14.20 -6.41
CA GLU A 189 11.58 -15.62 -6.07
C GLU A 189 12.94 -16.25 -5.72
N ALA A 190 14.04 -15.65 -6.18
CA ALA A 190 15.40 -16.09 -5.89
C ALA A 190 16.08 -15.33 -4.73
N TYR A 191 15.42 -14.30 -4.18
CA TYR A 191 15.90 -13.44 -3.09
C TYR A 191 15.51 -13.94 -1.70
#